data_AF-A0A1M2VED2-F1
#
_entry.id   AF-A0A1M2VED2-F1
#
_cell.length_a   1.000
_cell.length_b   1.000
_cell.length_c   1.000
_cell.angle_alpha   90.00
_cell.angle_beta   90.00
_cell.angle_gamma   90.00
#
_symmetry.space_group_name_H-M   'P 1'
#
loop_
_entity.id
_entity.type
_entity.pdbx_description
1 polymer ?
#
loop_
_entity_poly.entity_id
_entity_poly.type
_entity_poly.pdbx_seq_one_letter_code
_entity_poly.pdbx_strand_id
1 'polypeptide(L)'
;MNTNSISRLGFRGATLAQFIANCAKDVKARYVLTGASALIIRGVIRRETNDVDVNIAPRASLDLQDAIRPHLDVNKNEGVLVDGKTPEAKAAQSNFRIFKSFEGLPQTHNMKADISENECVMLDSAFTEIDGIMVATVPLMVVFKICAISRQNRAAHSAKVIKDAQDLVAAVKHMKDNGELVPAEVQALFSREVPPFSWTPFWEVLAANAPDIAEMLKDDLPLVGIMAPEDELKMRANTSDKTGTCTHSAQMRLLRKPEPTQGEFAMPSLWGVQLGSTVRVVIRSLEA
;
A
#
# COMPACT_ATOMS: atom_id res chain seq x y z
N MET A 1 -8.04 -8.91 -28.11
CA MET A 1 -6.87 -9.19 -27.27
C MET A 1 -6.35 -7.85 -26.74
N ASN A 2 -6.42 -7.61 -25.44
CA ASN A 2 -5.80 -6.43 -24.84
C ASN A 2 -4.30 -6.70 -24.74
N THR A 3 -3.49 -6.05 -25.57
CA THR A 3 -2.03 -6.13 -25.44
C THR A 3 -1.59 -5.20 -24.31
N ASN A 4 -1.11 -5.79 -23.22
CA ASN A 4 -0.44 -5.07 -22.15
C ASN A 4 0.84 -4.45 -22.70
N SER A 5 1.05 -3.15 -22.48
CA SER A 5 2.22 -2.44 -23.02
C SER A 5 2.46 -1.12 -22.29
N ILE A 6 3.73 -0.79 -22.05
CA ILE A 6 4.13 0.49 -21.47
C ILE A 6 3.83 1.67 -22.40
N SER A 7 3.76 1.43 -23.72
CA SER A 7 3.46 2.46 -24.73
C SER A 7 2.08 3.11 -24.54
N ARG A 8 1.18 2.45 -23.81
CA ARG A 8 -0.15 2.96 -23.48
C ARG A 8 -0.15 4.17 -22.55
N LEU A 9 0.96 4.42 -21.85
CA LEU A 9 1.17 5.64 -21.07
C LEU A 9 1.47 6.87 -21.95
N GLY A 10 1.61 6.66 -23.27
CA GLY A 10 2.18 7.66 -24.16
C GLY A 10 3.68 7.82 -23.96
N PHE A 11 4.31 8.58 -24.85
CA PHE A 11 5.77 8.75 -24.90
C PHE A 11 6.37 9.19 -23.57
N ARG A 12 5.78 10.20 -22.92
CA ARG A 12 6.30 10.78 -21.66
C ARG A 12 6.24 9.80 -20.50
N GLY A 13 5.09 9.17 -20.28
CA GLY A 13 4.91 8.22 -19.18
C GLY A 13 5.76 6.96 -19.36
N ALA A 14 5.83 6.42 -20.58
CA ALA A 14 6.68 5.28 -20.89
C ALA A 14 8.17 5.61 -20.66
N THR A 15 8.62 6.78 -21.12
CA THR A 15 10.01 7.22 -20.96
C THR A 15 10.37 7.45 -19.49
N LEU A 16 9.49 8.08 -18.71
CA LEU A 16 9.72 8.29 -17.26
C LEU A 16 9.73 6.97 -16.49
N ALA A 17 8.81 6.04 -16.80
CA ALA A 17 8.80 4.72 -16.19
C ALA A 17 10.09 3.94 -16.50
N GLN A 18 10.55 3.98 -17.75
CA GLN A 18 11.80 3.33 -18.15
C GLN A 18 13.02 3.96 -17.48
N PHE A 19 13.05 5.29 -17.37
CA PHE A 19 14.10 6.01 -16.67
C PHE A 19 14.22 5.54 -15.20
N ILE A 20 13.11 5.51 -14.47
CA ILE A 20 13.09 5.05 -13.06
C ILE A 20 13.49 3.57 -12.97
N ALA A 21 12.97 2.73 -13.87
CA ALA A 21 13.32 1.32 -13.95
C ALA A 21 14.83 1.09 -14.13
N ASN A 22 15.48 1.88 -14.98
CA ASN A 22 16.92 1.79 -15.22
C ASN A 22 17.70 2.21 -13.97
N CYS A 23 17.38 3.36 -13.36
CA CYS A 23 18.04 3.79 -12.13
C CYS A 23 17.86 2.77 -10.99
N ALA A 24 16.67 2.17 -10.86
CA ALA A 24 16.42 1.13 -9.86
C ALA A 24 17.26 -0.13 -10.11
N LYS A 25 17.47 -0.52 -11.37
CA LYS A 25 18.37 -1.64 -11.73
C LYS A 25 19.82 -1.34 -11.36
N ASP A 26 20.30 -0.11 -11.56
CA ASP A 26 21.68 0.29 -11.25
C ASP A 26 22.02 0.11 -9.76
N VAL A 27 21.06 0.44 -8.87
CA VAL A 27 21.21 0.25 -7.42
C VAL A 27 20.57 -1.03 -6.89
N LYS A 28 20.11 -1.92 -7.78
CA LYS A 28 19.45 -3.19 -7.41
C LYS A 28 18.24 -3.00 -6.47
N ALA A 29 17.56 -1.85 -6.54
CA ALA A 29 16.36 -1.59 -5.77
C ALA A 29 15.16 -2.33 -6.38
N ARG A 30 14.46 -3.14 -5.57
CA ARG A 30 13.17 -3.69 -5.99
C ARG A 30 12.16 -2.54 -6.11
N TYR A 31 11.45 -2.51 -7.23
CA TYR A 31 10.45 -1.50 -7.52
C TYR A 31 9.25 -2.11 -8.22
N VAL A 32 8.12 -1.42 -8.16
CA VAL A 32 6.88 -1.75 -8.86
C VAL A 32 6.21 -0.46 -9.32
N LEU A 33 5.87 -0.37 -10.60
CA LEU A 33 5.03 0.68 -11.16
C LEU A 33 3.57 0.46 -10.73
N THR A 34 2.93 1.46 -10.12
CA THR A 34 1.61 1.33 -9.49
C THR A 34 0.63 2.40 -10.01
N GLY A 35 -0.47 2.58 -9.28
CA GLY A 35 -1.43 3.65 -9.51
C GLY A 35 -2.16 3.57 -10.85
N ALA A 36 -2.49 4.75 -11.38
CA ALA A 36 -3.18 4.85 -12.67
C ALA A 36 -2.34 4.27 -13.81
N SER A 37 -1.02 4.43 -13.73
CA SER A 37 -0.08 3.97 -14.75
C SER A 37 -0.16 2.46 -14.95
N ALA A 38 -0.18 1.69 -13.86
CA ALA A 38 -0.32 0.23 -13.93
C ALA A 38 -1.66 -0.19 -14.57
N LEU A 39 -2.77 0.45 -14.20
CA LEU A 39 -4.09 0.17 -14.77
C LEU A 39 -4.18 0.52 -16.27
N ILE A 40 -3.52 1.58 -16.73
CA ILE A 40 -3.44 1.96 -18.15
C ILE A 40 -2.65 0.90 -18.94
N ILE A 41 -1.48 0.50 -18.44
CA ILE A 41 -0.63 -0.53 -19.08
C ILE A 41 -1.40 -1.84 -19.25
N ARG A 42 -2.13 -2.25 -18.21
CA ARG A 42 -2.96 -3.47 -18.21
C ARG A 42 -4.27 -3.32 -18.98
N GLY A 43 -4.61 -2.11 -19.39
CA GLY A 43 -5.83 -1.83 -20.13
C GLY A 43 -7.12 -1.95 -19.39
N VAL A 44 -7.05 -1.81 -18.08
CA VAL A 44 -8.22 -1.65 -17.23
C VAL A 44 -8.85 -0.29 -17.47
N ILE A 45 -8.04 0.76 -17.64
CA ILE A 45 -8.50 2.13 -17.91
C ILE A 45 -7.83 2.71 -19.17
N ARG A 46 -8.45 3.73 -19.76
CA ARG A 46 -7.99 4.37 -21.03
C ARG A 46 -7.68 5.86 -20.92
N ARG A 47 -7.86 6.47 -19.75
CA ARG A 47 -7.60 7.90 -19.53
C ARG A 47 -6.10 8.17 -19.49
N GLU A 48 -5.70 9.40 -19.81
CA GLU A 48 -4.32 9.85 -19.63
C GLU A 48 -3.97 10.01 -18.14
N THR A 49 -2.67 9.99 -17.86
CA THR A 49 -2.10 10.28 -16.53
C THR A 49 -0.98 11.30 -16.69
N ASN A 50 -0.88 12.22 -15.74
CA ASN A 50 0.13 13.28 -15.73
C ASN A 50 1.30 12.94 -14.79
N ASP A 51 1.20 11.80 -14.12
CA ASP A 51 2.17 11.30 -13.19
C ASP A 51 2.29 9.78 -13.25
N VAL A 52 3.44 9.32 -12.76
CA VAL A 52 3.80 7.91 -12.61
C VAL A 52 3.96 7.61 -11.12
N ASP A 53 3.25 6.60 -10.61
CA ASP A 53 3.40 6.15 -9.23
C ASP A 53 4.34 4.93 -9.20
N VAL A 54 5.33 4.94 -8.31
CA VAL A 54 6.27 3.83 -8.14
C VAL A 54 6.41 3.49 -6.66
N ASN A 55 6.26 2.21 -6.34
CA ASN A 55 6.65 1.70 -5.04
C ASN A 55 8.03 1.08 -5.08
N ILE A 56 8.80 1.23 -4.02
CA ILE A 56 10.12 0.62 -3.83
C ILE A 56 10.21 -0.11 -2.50
N ALA A 57 11.23 -0.95 -2.34
CA ALA A 57 11.50 -1.63 -1.08
C ALA A 57 11.69 -0.64 0.06
N PRO A 58 11.23 -0.95 1.28
CA PRO A 58 11.53 -0.15 2.46
C PRO A 58 13.04 0.08 2.61
N ARG A 59 13.42 1.32 2.94
CA ARG A 59 14.80 1.80 3.11
C ARG A 59 15.62 1.91 1.82
N ALA A 60 15.00 1.77 0.64
CA ALA A 60 15.68 1.92 -0.65
C ALA A 60 15.62 3.36 -1.21
N SER A 61 14.91 4.27 -0.55
CA SER A 61 14.72 5.64 -1.04
C SER A 61 16.01 6.42 -1.26
N LEU A 62 16.97 6.35 -0.33
CA LEU A 62 18.21 7.12 -0.45
C LEU A 62 19.03 6.64 -1.65
N ASP A 63 19.22 5.33 -1.76
CA ASP A 63 19.99 4.70 -2.85
C ASP A 63 19.38 5.06 -4.21
N LEU A 64 18.05 4.99 -4.34
CA LEU A 64 17.39 5.35 -5.59
C LEU A 64 17.49 6.85 -5.89
N GLN A 65 17.36 7.72 -4.88
CA GLN A 65 17.55 9.16 -5.06
C GLN A 65 18.95 9.49 -5.57
N ASP A 66 19.97 8.87 -4.98
CA ASP A 66 21.37 9.10 -5.36
C ASP A 66 21.70 8.51 -6.74
N ALA A 67 21.01 7.44 -7.16
CA ALA A 67 21.06 6.94 -8.53
C ALA A 67 20.42 7.90 -9.54
N ILE A 68 19.32 8.56 -9.17
CA ILE A 68 18.56 9.44 -10.07
C ILE A 68 19.24 10.80 -10.25
N ARG A 69 19.69 11.43 -9.15
CA ARG A 69 20.18 12.82 -9.12
C ARG A 69 21.21 13.15 -10.21
N PRO A 70 22.21 12.31 -10.52
CA PRO A 70 23.20 12.61 -11.56
C PRO A 70 22.60 12.74 -12.98
N HIS A 71 21.40 12.22 -13.21
CA HIS A 71 20.72 12.24 -14.51
C HIS A 71 19.67 13.34 -14.65
N LEU A 72 19.59 14.25 -13.67
CA LEU A 72 18.64 15.36 -13.68
C LEU A 72 19.32 16.66 -14.07
N ASP A 73 18.70 17.40 -14.99
CA ASP A 73 19.16 18.72 -15.41
C ASP A 73 18.41 19.83 -14.67
N VAL A 74 19.09 20.46 -13.70
CA VAL A 74 18.52 21.55 -12.89
C VAL A 74 18.11 22.75 -13.76
N ASN A 75 18.79 22.99 -14.88
CA ASN A 75 18.43 24.10 -15.78
C ASN A 75 17.09 23.86 -16.49
N LYS A 76 16.63 22.61 -16.54
CA LYS A 76 15.32 22.21 -17.09
C LYS A 76 14.24 22.05 -16.01
N ASN A 77 14.51 22.54 -14.79
CA ASN A 77 13.66 22.34 -13.62
C ASN A 77 13.41 20.84 -13.33
N GLU A 78 14.38 19.98 -13.64
CA GLU A 78 14.37 18.60 -13.18
C GLU A 78 14.90 18.54 -11.74
N GLY A 79 14.35 17.64 -10.94
CA GLY A 79 14.77 17.53 -9.55
C GLY A 79 14.13 16.39 -8.79
N VAL A 80 14.76 16.07 -7.66
CA VAL A 80 14.19 15.21 -6.63
C VAL A 80 13.64 16.11 -5.51
N LEU A 81 12.34 16.06 -5.26
CA LEU A 81 11.71 16.71 -4.11
C LEU A 81 11.40 15.66 -3.05
N VAL A 82 11.94 15.80 -1.85
CA VAL A 82 11.64 14.92 -0.73
C VAL A 82 10.60 15.60 0.16
N ASP A 83 9.47 14.94 0.43
CA ASP A 83 8.43 15.49 1.30
C ASP A 83 8.90 15.41 2.78
N GLY A 84 8.89 16.55 3.51
CA GLY A 84 9.11 16.60 4.97
C GLY A 84 10.29 17.47 5.44
N LYS A 85 10.12 18.12 6.61
CA LYS A 85 10.96 19.24 7.11
C LYS A 85 12.17 18.87 7.99
N THR A 86 12.44 17.61 8.33
CA THR A 86 13.67 17.24 9.08
C THR A 86 14.14 15.79 8.85
N PRO A 87 15.46 15.51 8.92
CA PRO A 87 16.05 14.19 8.76
C PRO A 87 15.64 13.13 9.80
N GLU A 88 15.27 13.53 11.02
CA GLU A 88 14.96 12.58 12.10
C GLU A 88 13.57 11.93 11.97
N ALA A 89 12.62 12.60 11.29
CA ALA A 89 11.29 12.04 11.00
C ALA A 89 11.27 11.11 9.76
N LYS A 90 12.41 10.99 9.07
CA LYS A 90 12.59 10.43 7.72
C LYS A 90 12.70 8.90 7.69
N ALA A 91 12.89 8.25 8.85
CA ALA A 91 13.29 6.85 8.94
C ALA A 91 12.18 5.81 8.70
N ALA A 92 10.91 6.21 8.51
CA ALA A 92 9.80 5.26 8.45
C ALA A 92 8.95 5.29 7.16
N GLN A 93 8.91 6.41 6.41
CA GLN A 93 8.00 6.58 5.27
C GLN A 93 8.53 7.60 4.26
N SER A 94 9.71 7.36 3.69
CA SER A 94 10.32 8.38 2.82
C SER A 94 9.68 8.34 1.42
N ASN A 95 8.70 9.23 1.22
CA ASN A 95 8.15 9.53 -0.10
C ASN A 95 8.97 10.66 -0.74
N PHE A 96 9.33 10.49 -2.01
CA PHE A 96 9.96 11.56 -2.79
C PHE A 96 9.35 11.63 -4.19
N ARG A 97 9.54 12.77 -4.84
CA ARG A 97 9.04 13.05 -6.18
C ARG A 97 10.19 13.32 -7.11
N ILE A 98 10.05 12.90 -8.35
CA ILE A 98 10.97 13.24 -9.44
C ILE A 98 10.21 14.11 -10.43
N PHE A 99 10.83 15.18 -10.89
CA PHE A 99 10.36 15.96 -12.02
C PHE A 99 11.33 15.75 -13.16
N LYS A 100 10.82 15.32 -14.33
CA LYS A 100 11.63 15.12 -15.53
C LYS A 100 11.06 15.89 -16.71
N SER A 101 11.95 16.55 -17.44
CA SER A 101 11.66 17.22 -18.69
C SER A 101 11.85 16.26 -19.87
N PHE A 102 11.24 16.57 -21.00
CA PHE A 102 11.37 15.79 -22.21
C PHE A 102 11.83 16.71 -23.34
N GLU A 103 12.83 16.24 -24.08
CA GLU A 103 13.43 17.01 -25.16
C GLU A 103 12.39 17.48 -26.19
N GLY A 104 12.53 18.73 -26.64
CA GLY A 104 11.61 19.35 -27.59
C GLY A 104 10.25 19.77 -27.01
N LEU A 105 10.01 19.58 -25.71
CA LEU A 105 8.77 20.01 -25.05
C LEU A 105 8.99 21.19 -24.08
N PRO A 106 8.03 22.12 -23.96
CA PRO A 106 8.07 23.17 -22.95
C PRO A 106 8.06 22.62 -21.53
N GLN A 107 8.62 23.37 -20.57
CA GLN A 107 8.66 22.97 -19.14
C GLN A 107 7.28 22.67 -18.53
N THR A 108 6.21 23.27 -19.08
CA THR A 108 4.82 22.96 -18.68
C THR A 108 4.41 21.51 -18.96
N HIS A 109 5.22 20.76 -19.70
CA HIS A 109 5.01 19.36 -20.05
C HIS A 109 5.87 18.40 -19.24
N ASN A 110 6.64 18.90 -18.24
CA ASN A 110 7.37 18.08 -17.30
C ASN A 110 6.41 17.08 -16.63
N MET A 111 6.87 15.84 -16.52
CA MET A 111 6.10 14.79 -15.88
C MET A 111 6.68 14.49 -14.50
N LYS A 112 5.79 14.19 -13.56
CA LYS A 112 6.14 13.89 -12.18
C LYS A 112 6.10 12.38 -11.95
N ALA A 113 7.03 11.85 -11.18
CA ALA A 113 6.86 10.54 -10.55
C ALA A 113 6.78 10.68 -9.03
N ASP A 114 5.77 10.05 -8.42
CA ASP A 114 5.67 9.91 -6.97
C ASP A 114 6.26 8.54 -6.58
N ILE A 115 7.30 8.53 -5.74
CA ILE A 115 7.97 7.32 -5.26
C ILE A 115 7.67 7.12 -3.78
N SER A 116 7.18 5.94 -3.43
CA SER A 116 6.83 5.57 -2.06
C SER A 116 7.48 4.25 -1.65
N GLU A 117 7.89 4.13 -0.39
CA GLU A 117 8.35 2.87 0.17
C GLU A 117 7.15 2.01 0.58
N ASN A 118 7.10 0.76 0.12
CA ASN A 118 5.99 -0.14 0.44
C ASN A 118 6.41 -1.60 0.38
N GLU A 119 5.91 -2.42 1.30
CA GLU A 119 6.23 -3.85 1.36
C GLU A 119 5.65 -4.67 0.20
N CYS A 120 4.73 -4.11 -0.60
CA CYS A 120 4.18 -4.79 -1.78
C CYS A 120 5.25 -5.25 -2.76
N VAL A 121 6.39 -4.56 -2.85
CA VAL A 121 7.48 -4.91 -3.77
C VAL A 121 8.20 -6.21 -3.37
N MET A 122 7.94 -6.70 -2.15
CA MET A 122 8.48 -7.94 -1.63
C MET A 122 7.60 -9.15 -1.96
N LEU A 123 6.38 -8.92 -2.47
CA LEU A 123 5.40 -9.95 -2.81
C LEU A 123 5.43 -10.22 -4.31
N ASP A 124 5.93 -11.37 -4.73
CA ASP A 124 6.07 -11.69 -6.16
C ASP A 124 4.71 -11.77 -6.88
N SER A 125 3.61 -12.05 -6.16
CA SER A 125 2.25 -12.02 -6.71
C SER A 125 1.70 -10.61 -6.97
N ALA A 126 2.36 -9.58 -6.43
CA ALA A 126 1.87 -8.21 -6.50
C ALA A 126 2.24 -7.50 -7.81
N PHE A 127 3.11 -8.08 -8.66
CA PHE A 127 3.52 -7.48 -9.92
C PHE A 127 3.92 -8.52 -10.97
N THR A 128 4.00 -8.10 -12.23
CA THR A 128 4.56 -8.89 -13.33
C THR A 128 5.42 -8.00 -14.21
N GLU A 129 6.43 -8.57 -14.88
CA GLU A 129 7.23 -7.82 -15.84
C GLU A 129 6.44 -7.58 -17.14
N ILE A 130 6.42 -6.32 -17.61
CA ILE A 130 5.83 -5.90 -18.88
C ILE A 130 6.83 -4.93 -19.52
N ASP A 131 7.30 -5.25 -20.73
CA ASP A 131 8.31 -4.48 -21.47
C ASP A 131 9.56 -4.15 -20.63
N GLY A 132 10.03 -5.11 -19.81
CA GLY A 132 11.23 -4.91 -18.97
C GLY A 132 11.01 -4.07 -17.71
N ILE A 133 9.76 -3.75 -17.38
CA ILE A 133 9.35 -2.96 -16.21
C ILE A 133 8.45 -3.82 -15.29
N MET A 134 8.72 -3.79 -13.98
CA MET A 134 7.85 -4.43 -12.98
C MET A 134 6.57 -3.60 -12.80
N VAL A 135 5.41 -4.14 -13.18
CA VAL A 135 4.12 -3.45 -13.15
C VAL A 135 3.16 -4.16 -12.20
N ALA A 136 2.55 -3.41 -11.28
CA ALA A 136 1.62 -3.93 -10.28
C ALA A 136 0.46 -4.68 -10.92
N THR A 137 0.05 -5.81 -10.33
CA THR A 137 -1.12 -6.59 -10.77
C THR A 137 -2.44 -5.85 -10.51
N VAL A 138 -3.51 -6.20 -11.22
CA VAL A 138 -4.85 -5.63 -10.97
C VAL A 138 -5.31 -5.91 -9.52
N PRO A 139 -5.11 -7.12 -8.96
CA PRO A 139 -5.29 -7.38 -7.53
C PRO A 139 -4.64 -6.36 -6.59
N LEU A 140 -3.36 -6.01 -6.81
CA LEU A 140 -2.68 -5.02 -5.98
C LEU A 140 -3.33 -3.64 -6.14
N MET A 141 -3.75 -3.27 -7.35
CA MET A 141 -4.41 -1.98 -7.60
C MET A 141 -5.77 -1.87 -6.90
N VAL A 142 -6.53 -2.97 -6.80
CA VAL A 142 -7.77 -2.99 -6.00
C VAL A 142 -7.48 -2.64 -4.54
N VAL A 143 -6.51 -3.31 -3.91
CA VAL A 143 -6.10 -3.04 -2.52
C VAL A 143 -5.65 -1.58 -2.35
N PHE A 144 -4.77 -1.09 -3.22
CA PHE A 144 -4.27 0.28 -3.13
C PHE A 144 -5.33 1.35 -3.35
N LYS A 145 -6.31 1.13 -4.22
CA LYS A 145 -7.42 2.08 -4.41
C LYS A 145 -8.32 2.13 -3.19
N ILE A 146 -8.61 0.99 -2.59
CA ILE A 146 -9.35 0.91 -1.31
C ILE A 146 -8.61 1.69 -0.22
N CYS A 147 -7.31 1.45 -0.04
CA CYS A 147 -6.48 2.19 0.92
C CYS A 147 -6.41 3.69 0.61
N ALA A 148 -6.31 4.08 -0.66
CA ALA A 148 -6.22 5.48 -1.04
C ALA A 148 -7.49 6.26 -0.71
N ILE A 149 -8.66 5.64 -0.92
CA ILE A 149 -9.97 6.23 -0.62
C ILE A 149 -10.17 6.41 0.89
N SER A 150 -9.69 5.47 1.71
CA SER A 150 -9.83 5.55 3.17
C SER A 150 -8.93 6.56 3.87
N ARG A 151 -7.98 7.19 3.15
CA ARG A 151 -7.06 8.17 3.76
C ARG A 151 -7.79 9.48 4.10
N GLN A 152 -7.57 9.99 5.30
CA GLN A 152 -8.22 11.22 5.80
C GLN A 152 -7.97 12.44 4.90
N ASN A 153 -6.75 12.58 4.37
CA ASN A 153 -6.42 13.67 3.45
C ASN A 153 -7.11 13.55 2.08
N ARG A 154 -7.65 12.37 1.73
CA ARG A 154 -8.39 12.14 0.49
C ARG A 154 -9.84 12.60 0.60
N ALA A 155 -10.46 12.46 1.78
CA ALA A 155 -11.86 12.79 2.03
C ALA A 155 -12.23 14.25 1.68
N ALA A 156 -11.30 15.19 1.86
CA ALA A 156 -11.50 16.61 1.52
C ALA A 156 -11.41 16.91 0.01
N HIS A 157 -11.06 15.93 -0.83
CA HIS A 157 -10.82 16.10 -2.26
C HIS A 157 -11.75 15.22 -3.11
N SER A 158 -13.03 15.61 -3.20
CA SER A 158 -14.09 14.85 -3.88
C SER A 158 -13.71 14.38 -5.29
N ALA A 159 -13.12 15.25 -6.13
CA ALA A 159 -12.70 14.88 -7.48
C ALA A 159 -11.64 13.76 -7.50
N LYS A 160 -10.73 13.73 -6.52
CA LYS A 160 -9.71 12.67 -6.40
C LYS A 160 -10.33 11.36 -5.91
N VAL A 161 -11.26 11.42 -4.96
CA VAL A 161 -12.01 10.25 -4.47
C VAL A 161 -12.81 9.62 -5.60
N ILE A 162 -13.57 10.41 -6.36
CA ILE A 162 -14.37 9.91 -7.50
C ILE A 162 -13.48 9.21 -8.52
N LYS A 163 -12.32 9.79 -8.84
CA LYS A 163 -11.36 9.19 -9.77
C LYS A 163 -10.82 7.85 -9.27
N ASP A 164 -10.48 7.74 -7.98
CA ASP A 164 -10.04 6.46 -7.40
C ASP A 164 -11.16 5.43 -7.35
N ALA A 165 -12.39 5.86 -7.04
CA ALA A 165 -13.57 4.99 -7.01
C ALA A 165 -13.90 4.44 -8.41
N GLN A 166 -13.80 5.26 -9.46
CA GLN A 166 -13.98 4.82 -10.84
C GLN A 166 -12.88 3.85 -11.29
N ASP A 167 -11.62 4.13 -10.94
CA ASP A 167 -10.51 3.21 -11.22
C ASP A 167 -10.72 1.87 -10.48
N LEU A 168 -11.24 1.89 -9.25
CA LEU A 168 -11.56 0.69 -8.46
C LEU A 168 -12.67 -0.13 -9.12
N VAL A 169 -13.77 0.49 -9.54
CA VAL A 169 -14.86 -0.18 -10.28
C VAL A 169 -14.33 -0.84 -11.55
N ALA A 170 -13.50 -0.14 -12.32
CA ALA A 170 -12.92 -0.68 -13.54
C ALA A 170 -12.01 -1.90 -13.24
N ALA A 171 -11.21 -1.83 -12.18
CA ALA A 171 -10.35 -2.93 -11.75
C ALA A 171 -11.14 -4.15 -11.28
N VAL A 172 -12.16 -3.96 -10.45
CA VAL A 172 -13.02 -5.04 -9.96
C VAL A 172 -13.78 -5.70 -11.11
N LYS A 173 -14.36 -4.90 -12.01
CA LYS A 173 -15.00 -5.43 -13.23
C LYS A 173 -14.02 -6.24 -14.07
N HIS A 174 -12.82 -5.72 -14.31
CA HIS A 174 -11.79 -6.44 -15.05
C HIS A 174 -11.46 -7.79 -14.40
N MET A 175 -11.29 -7.83 -13.07
CA MET A 175 -11.03 -9.08 -12.36
C MET A 175 -12.19 -10.07 -12.48
N LYS A 176 -13.44 -9.61 -12.32
CA LYS A 176 -14.65 -10.42 -12.51
C LYS A 176 -14.73 -11.02 -13.91
N ASP A 177 -14.53 -10.20 -14.93
CA ASP A 177 -14.61 -10.61 -16.35
C ASP A 177 -13.52 -11.64 -16.71
N ASN A 178 -12.40 -11.67 -15.99
CA ASN A 178 -11.28 -12.59 -16.22
C ASN A 178 -11.18 -13.72 -15.17
N GLY A 179 -12.09 -13.80 -14.21
CA GLY A 179 -12.07 -14.80 -13.14
C GLY A 179 -10.87 -14.68 -12.19
N GLU A 180 -10.33 -13.47 -12.02
CA GLU A 180 -9.22 -13.19 -11.09
C GLU A 180 -9.72 -12.90 -9.68
N LEU A 181 -8.95 -13.32 -8.67
CA LEU A 181 -9.20 -13.03 -7.25
C LEU A 181 -8.01 -12.27 -6.66
N VAL A 182 -8.25 -11.52 -5.59
CA VAL A 182 -7.18 -10.89 -4.81
C VAL A 182 -6.51 -11.95 -3.94
N PRO A 183 -5.20 -12.24 -4.12
CA PRO A 183 -4.51 -13.21 -3.27
C PRO A 183 -4.47 -12.76 -1.81
N ALA A 184 -4.57 -13.71 -0.87
CA ALA A 184 -4.59 -13.42 0.57
C ALA A 184 -3.38 -12.61 1.05
N GLU A 185 -2.19 -12.89 0.51
CA GLU A 185 -0.96 -12.15 0.83
C GLU A 185 -0.96 -10.70 0.33
N VAL A 186 -1.65 -10.42 -0.79
CA VAL A 186 -1.85 -9.05 -1.30
C VAL A 186 -2.90 -8.34 -0.44
N GLN A 187 -3.97 -9.04 -0.05
CA GLN A 187 -4.97 -8.50 0.86
C GLN A 187 -4.39 -8.20 2.25
N ALA A 188 -3.42 -8.98 2.71
CA ALA A 188 -2.72 -8.75 3.98
C ALA A 188 -2.01 -7.38 4.04
N LEU A 189 -1.76 -6.72 2.90
CA LEU A 189 -1.23 -5.36 2.85
C LEU A 189 -2.16 -4.33 3.52
N PHE A 190 -3.46 -4.57 3.64
CA PHE A 190 -4.37 -3.69 4.40
C PHE A 190 -3.89 -3.49 5.85
N SER A 191 -3.40 -4.56 6.49
CA SER A 191 -2.91 -4.49 7.87
C SER A 191 -1.57 -3.76 8.02
N ARG A 192 -0.90 -3.48 6.89
CA ARG A 192 0.43 -2.84 6.83
C ARG A 192 0.36 -1.36 6.45
N GLU A 193 -0.82 -0.84 6.12
CA GLU A 193 -1.01 0.61 5.98
C GLU A 193 -0.75 1.32 7.31
N VAL A 194 -0.32 2.57 7.23
CA VAL A 194 -0.07 3.41 8.40
C VAL A 194 -0.76 4.76 8.20
N PRO A 195 -1.81 5.08 8.98
CA PRO A 195 -2.43 4.23 9.99
C PRO A 195 -3.05 2.94 9.39
N PRO A 196 -3.24 1.88 10.20
CA PRO A 196 -3.87 0.64 9.74
C PRO A 196 -5.20 0.91 9.04
N PHE A 197 -5.43 0.20 7.95
CA PHE A 197 -6.65 0.33 7.18
C PHE A 197 -7.88 -0.01 8.03
N SER A 198 -8.95 0.76 7.87
CA SER A 198 -10.26 0.49 8.45
C SER A 198 -11.35 0.65 7.39
N TRP A 199 -12.34 -0.24 7.44
CA TRP A 199 -13.46 -0.27 6.51
C TRP A 199 -14.43 0.88 6.72
N THR A 200 -14.61 1.34 7.97
CA THR A 200 -15.55 2.41 8.28
C THR A 200 -15.21 3.71 7.53
N PRO A 201 -13.97 4.25 7.60
CA PRO A 201 -13.59 5.41 6.81
C PRO A 201 -13.72 5.20 5.30
N PHE A 202 -13.41 4.00 4.79
CA PHE A 202 -13.57 3.69 3.37
C PHE A 202 -15.01 3.86 2.90
N TRP A 203 -15.96 3.23 3.61
CA TRP A 203 -17.37 3.29 3.25
C TRP A 203 -17.98 4.66 3.47
N GLU A 204 -17.60 5.36 4.55
CA GLU A 204 -18.07 6.73 4.81
C GLU A 204 -17.62 7.70 3.71
N VAL A 205 -16.35 7.63 3.30
CA VAL A 205 -15.82 8.48 2.24
C VAL A 205 -16.48 8.17 0.90
N LEU A 206 -16.69 6.89 0.56
CA LEU A 206 -17.39 6.50 -0.66
C LEU A 206 -18.85 6.95 -0.65
N ALA A 207 -19.60 6.69 0.40
CA ALA A 207 -21.01 7.07 0.50
C ALA A 207 -21.20 8.59 0.38
N ALA A 208 -20.28 9.38 0.95
CA ALA A 208 -20.34 10.83 0.89
C ALA A 208 -19.98 11.42 -0.50
N ASN A 209 -19.12 10.75 -1.28
CA ASN A 209 -18.57 11.32 -2.52
C ASN A 209 -19.04 10.62 -3.80
N ALA A 210 -19.45 9.35 -3.72
CA ALA A 210 -19.84 8.50 -4.83
C ALA A 210 -20.84 7.40 -4.37
N PRO A 211 -22.05 7.78 -3.90
CA PRO A 211 -23.00 6.84 -3.30
C PRO A 211 -23.40 5.70 -4.26
N ASP A 212 -23.60 5.98 -5.55
CA ASP A 212 -23.93 4.96 -6.54
C ASP A 212 -22.81 3.92 -6.74
N ILE A 213 -21.54 4.35 -6.59
CA ILE A 213 -20.38 3.46 -6.66
C ILE A 213 -20.26 2.65 -5.36
N ALA A 214 -20.60 3.24 -4.21
CA ALA A 214 -20.54 2.56 -2.91
C ALA A 214 -21.44 1.31 -2.91
N GLU A 215 -22.68 1.44 -3.39
CA GLU A 215 -23.63 0.31 -3.51
C GLU A 215 -23.09 -0.77 -4.46
N MET A 216 -22.58 -0.40 -5.64
CA MET A 216 -22.01 -1.35 -6.59
C MET A 216 -20.83 -2.13 -6.01
N LEU A 217 -19.91 -1.45 -5.33
CA LEU A 217 -18.71 -2.07 -4.77
C LEU A 217 -19.03 -2.98 -3.58
N LYS A 218 -20.10 -2.70 -2.82
CA LYS A 218 -20.54 -3.54 -1.71
C LYS A 218 -20.84 -4.96 -2.15
N ASP A 219 -21.47 -5.12 -3.31
CA ASP A 219 -21.79 -6.43 -3.89
C ASP A 219 -20.61 -7.05 -4.66
N ASP A 220 -19.80 -6.21 -5.32
CA ASP A 220 -18.77 -6.69 -6.25
C ASP A 220 -17.42 -7.02 -5.60
N LEU A 221 -17.04 -6.35 -4.49
CA LEU A 221 -15.78 -6.62 -3.81
C LEU A 221 -15.68 -8.08 -3.29
N PRO A 222 -16.72 -8.68 -2.67
CA PRO A 222 -16.68 -10.08 -2.28
C PRO A 222 -16.43 -11.05 -3.45
N LEU A 223 -16.93 -10.72 -4.65
CA LEU A 223 -16.78 -11.57 -5.84
C LEU A 223 -15.34 -11.66 -6.34
N VAL A 224 -14.48 -10.69 -5.98
CA VAL A 224 -13.04 -10.70 -6.29
C VAL A 224 -12.19 -11.08 -5.08
N GLY A 225 -12.79 -11.64 -4.03
CA GLY A 225 -12.10 -12.10 -2.83
C GLY A 225 -11.73 -10.98 -1.86
N ILE A 226 -12.26 -9.77 -2.02
CA ILE A 226 -12.12 -8.69 -1.02
C ILE A 226 -13.21 -8.85 0.04
N MET A 227 -12.81 -9.21 1.26
CA MET A 227 -13.73 -9.47 2.37
C MET A 227 -13.66 -8.34 3.39
N ALA A 228 -14.80 -7.77 3.75
CA ALA A 228 -14.90 -6.92 4.93
C ALA A 228 -14.90 -7.81 6.21
N PRO A 229 -14.23 -7.43 7.30
CA PRO A 229 -14.16 -8.16 8.57
C PRO A 229 -15.52 -8.49 9.17
N GLU A 230 -16.56 -7.73 8.86
CA GLU A 230 -17.94 -8.00 9.30
C GLU A 230 -18.47 -9.34 8.77
N ASP A 231 -17.90 -9.85 7.67
CA ASP A 231 -18.21 -11.14 7.09
C ASP A 231 -17.19 -12.24 7.45
N GLU A 232 -15.98 -11.90 7.92
CA GLU A 232 -15.04 -12.87 8.51
C GLU A 232 -15.60 -13.51 9.78
N LEU A 233 -16.27 -12.73 10.64
CA LEU A 233 -16.93 -13.25 11.85
C LEU A 233 -18.06 -14.23 11.52
N LYS A 234 -18.82 -13.98 10.44
CA LYS A 234 -19.89 -14.88 9.98
C LYS A 234 -19.34 -16.15 9.35
N MET A 235 -18.22 -16.09 8.64
CA MET A 235 -17.59 -17.29 8.07
C MET A 235 -16.88 -18.16 9.10
N ARG A 236 -16.25 -17.58 10.13
CA ARG A 236 -15.71 -18.37 11.26
C ARG A 236 -16.82 -19.08 12.03
N ALA A 237 -17.99 -18.43 12.20
CA ALA A 237 -19.17 -19.07 12.76
C ALA A 237 -19.73 -20.18 11.85
N ASN A 238 -19.72 -20.00 10.53
CA ASN A 238 -20.21 -21.00 9.57
C ASN A 238 -19.23 -22.16 9.30
N THR A 239 -17.95 -22.03 9.68
CA THR A 239 -16.96 -23.10 9.60
C THR A 239 -16.83 -23.90 10.89
N SER A 240 -17.23 -23.35 12.05
CA SER A 240 -17.37 -24.14 13.29
C SER A 240 -18.59 -25.06 13.30
N ASP A 241 -19.61 -24.77 12.49
CA ASP A 241 -20.85 -25.57 12.42
C ASP A 241 -20.82 -26.73 11.39
N LYS A 242 -19.72 -26.88 10.62
CA LYS A 242 -19.60 -27.93 9.60
C LYS A 242 -18.67 -29.10 9.94
N THR A 243 -18.13 -29.16 11.16
CA THR A 243 -17.62 -30.41 11.74
C THR A 243 -18.64 -30.98 12.71
N GLY A 244 -19.72 -31.54 12.15
CA GLY A 244 -20.66 -32.35 12.90
C GLY A 244 -19.99 -33.62 13.40
N THR A 245 -19.88 -33.78 14.72
CA THR A 245 -19.81 -35.10 15.34
C THR A 245 -21.19 -35.46 15.87
N CYS A 246 -21.78 -36.37 15.12
CA CYS A 246 -22.78 -37.37 15.45
C CYS A 246 -23.07 -37.54 16.96
N THR A 247 -24.34 -37.43 17.29
CA THR A 247 -24.95 -37.81 18.55
C THR A 247 -24.70 -39.29 18.86
N HIS A 248 -24.07 -39.58 20.01
CA HIS A 248 -24.34 -40.82 20.76
C HIS A 248 -24.45 -40.50 22.25
N SER A 249 -25.64 -40.80 22.76
CA SER A 249 -26.07 -40.82 24.14
C SER A 249 -25.20 -41.73 25.01
N ALA A 250 -24.72 -41.20 26.13
CA ALA A 250 -24.37 -41.99 27.29
C ALA A 250 -24.71 -41.21 28.57
N GLN A 251 -25.59 -41.81 29.37
CA GLN A 251 -25.95 -41.38 30.72
C GLN A 251 -24.76 -41.46 31.69
N MET A 252 -24.81 -40.61 32.71
CA MET A 252 -24.53 -40.87 34.14
C MET A 252 -23.51 -39.95 34.84
N ARG A 253 -24.03 -39.46 35.99
CA ARG A 253 -23.38 -39.17 37.28
C ARG A 253 -22.73 -37.81 37.51
N LEU A 254 -23.56 -36.95 38.10
CA LEU A 254 -23.25 -36.09 39.25
C LEU A 254 -22.28 -36.76 40.22
N LEU A 255 -21.09 -36.18 40.41
CA LEU A 255 -20.34 -36.27 41.66
C LEU A 255 -19.62 -34.95 41.96
N ARG A 256 -20.15 -34.31 43.01
CA ARG A 256 -19.60 -33.37 44.01
C ARG A 256 -18.19 -32.76 43.83
N LYS A 257 -18.16 -31.44 44.07
CA LYS A 257 -16.99 -30.66 44.55
C LYS A 257 -16.32 -31.30 45.78
N PRO A 258 -15.02 -31.04 45.95
CA PRO A 258 -14.59 -30.43 47.19
C PRO A 258 -13.61 -29.25 46.97
N GLU A 259 -13.83 -28.18 47.73
CA GLU A 259 -12.80 -27.24 48.23
C GLU A 259 -12.59 -27.57 49.73
N PRO A 260 -11.64 -26.95 50.46
CA PRO A 260 -10.28 -26.50 50.13
C PRO A 260 -9.26 -27.04 51.17
N THR A 261 -7.95 -26.82 50.98
CA THR A 261 -7.00 -26.80 52.10
C THR A 261 -5.99 -25.67 51.95
N GLN A 262 -5.94 -24.86 53.01
CA GLN A 262 -5.00 -23.78 53.28
C GLN A 262 -3.58 -24.32 53.50
N GLY A 263 -2.59 -23.48 53.20
CA GLY A 263 -1.18 -23.68 53.56
C GLY A 263 -0.33 -22.52 53.06
N GLU A 264 -0.12 -21.56 53.95
CA GLU A 264 0.69 -20.33 53.80
C GLU A 264 2.14 -20.62 53.38
N PHE A 265 2.79 -19.70 52.67
CA PHE A 265 4.12 -19.16 53.05
C PHE A 265 4.45 -17.88 52.24
N ALA A 266 5.23 -17.01 52.90
CA ALA A 266 5.42 -15.60 52.64
C ALA A 266 6.44 -15.22 51.53
N MET A 267 6.32 -13.96 51.11
CA MET A 267 7.16 -13.05 50.29
C MET A 267 8.69 -13.01 50.61
N PRO A 268 9.53 -12.12 50.01
CA PRO A 268 9.68 -11.57 48.65
C PRO A 268 11.15 -11.63 48.15
N SER A 269 11.47 -11.24 46.91
CA SER A 269 12.80 -10.68 46.63
C SER A 269 12.79 -9.57 45.58
N LEU A 270 13.27 -8.41 46.05
CA LEU A 270 13.75 -7.25 45.30
C LEU A 270 15.12 -7.57 44.70
N TRP A 271 15.35 -7.22 43.44
CA TRP A 271 16.67 -6.78 42.96
C TRP A 271 16.45 -5.64 41.96
N GLY A 272 16.80 -4.43 42.39
CA GLY A 272 17.10 -3.33 41.48
C GLY A 272 18.54 -3.44 41.01
N VAL A 273 18.81 -2.99 39.79
CA VAL A 273 20.12 -2.46 39.41
C VAL A 273 19.88 -1.17 38.63
N GLN A 274 20.32 -0.09 39.24
CA GLN A 274 20.43 1.25 38.70
C GLN A 274 21.87 1.41 38.21
N LEU A 275 22.06 1.70 36.93
CA LEU A 275 23.33 2.20 36.41
C LEU A 275 23.04 3.45 35.58
N GLY A 276 23.45 4.58 36.15
CA GLY A 276 23.50 5.86 35.46
C GLY A 276 24.77 5.96 34.62
N SER A 277 24.67 6.69 33.52
CA SER A 277 25.82 7.31 32.89
C SER A 277 25.43 8.68 32.37
N THR A 278 25.89 9.68 33.10
CA THR A 278 26.00 11.09 32.73
C THR A 278 26.77 11.23 31.41
N VAL A 279 26.21 11.91 30.41
CA VAL A 279 27.00 12.47 29.31
C VAL A 279 26.92 13.99 29.40
N ARG A 280 28.07 14.59 29.75
CA ARG A 280 28.34 16.01 29.56
C ARG A 280 28.55 16.25 28.06
N VAL A 281 27.89 17.26 27.50
CA VAL A 281 28.40 17.96 26.32
C VAL A 281 28.56 19.42 26.68
N VAL A 282 29.82 19.86 26.67
CA VAL A 282 30.25 21.25 26.80
C VAL A 282 30.32 21.87 25.40
N ILE A 283 29.86 23.12 25.36
CA ILE A 283 29.68 24.05 24.25
C ILE A 283 30.97 24.37 23.48
N ARG A 284 30.87 24.66 22.17
CA ARG A 284 31.61 25.78 21.56
C ARG A 284 30.73 26.58 20.60
N SER A 285 30.47 27.82 21.02
CA SER A 285 30.08 28.95 20.19
C SER A 285 31.20 29.30 19.22
N LEU A 286 30.85 29.65 17.98
CA LEU A 286 31.68 30.48 17.10
C LEU A 286 30.72 31.39 16.30
N GLU A 287 30.62 32.63 16.77
CA GLU A 287 30.25 33.78 15.95
C GLU A 287 31.49 34.24 15.17
N ALA A 288 31.29 34.53 13.88
CA ALA A 288 31.83 35.67 13.14
C ALA A 288 31.04 35.80 11.82
#